data_AF-A0AAV4NVZ6-F1
#
_entry.id   AF-A0AAV4NVZ6-F1
#
_cell.length_a   1.000
_cell.length_b   1.000
_cell.length_c   1.000
_cell.angle_alpha   90.00
_cell.angle_beta   90.00
_cell.angle_gamma   90.00
#
_symmetry.space_group_name_H-M   'P 1'
#
loop_
_entity.id
_entity.type
_entity.pdbx_description
1 polymer ?
#
loop_
_entity_poly.entity_id
_entity_poly.type
_entity_poly.pdbx_seq_one_letter_code
_entity_poly.pdbx_strand_id
1 'polypeptide(L)'
;MKFHLTHQVILQKKPATNYCDLNERFPFKRPDAPNNFDSYECKRRKSSPCVEASPSYFSKKNHKLARSNSETVATVMHAILKSESEELIGDGTRPYSLPLIRGQHEDLKSISAETLALLLHGEYKERIKSFVF
;
A
#
# COMPACT_ATOMS: atom_id res chain seq x y z
N MET A 1 69.34 31.18 9.05
CA MET A 1 68.19 31.94 9.59
C MET A 1 66.93 31.12 9.35
N LYS A 2 66.22 30.77 10.43
CA LYS A 2 64.94 30.06 10.44
C LYS A 2 63.82 31.05 10.14
N PHE A 3 62.85 30.68 9.30
CA PHE A 3 61.41 31.01 9.33
C PHE A 3 60.78 30.11 8.23
N HIS A 4 60.37 28.86 8.48
CA HIS A 4 59.01 28.49 8.91
C HIS A 4 57.99 29.60 8.71
N LEU A 5 57.10 29.45 7.71
CA LEU A 5 55.68 29.71 7.92
C LEU A 5 54.82 28.87 6.94
N THR A 6 53.90 28.16 7.57
CA THR A 6 52.92 27.17 7.12
C THR A 6 51.99 27.62 6.00
N HIS A 7 51.80 26.78 4.98
CA HIS A 7 50.63 26.83 4.12
C HIS A 7 49.37 26.60 4.97
N GLN A 8 48.55 27.64 5.14
CA GLN A 8 47.20 27.48 5.66
C GLN A 8 46.32 26.85 4.57
N VAL A 9 45.85 25.64 4.84
CA VAL A 9 44.74 25.02 4.09
C VAL A 9 43.45 25.71 4.55
N ILE A 10 42.84 26.47 3.65
CA ILE A 10 41.52 27.10 3.88
C ILE A 10 40.49 25.97 3.91
N LEU A 11 40.11 25.54 5.12
CA LEU A 11 38.95 24.69 5.35
C LEU A 11 37.69 25.47 5.00
N GLN A 12 37.13 25.20 3.82
CA GLN A 12 35.76 25.56 3.46
C GLN A 12 34.79 24.82 4.40
N LYS A 13 34.44 25.49 5.50
CA LYS A 13 33.48 25.02 6.50
C LYS A 13 32.09 25.04 5.84
N LYS A 14 31.63 23.89 5.34
CA LYS A 14 30.24 23.69 4.89
C LYS A 14 29.32 24.12 6.05
N PRO A 15 28.33 25.00 5.83
CA PRO A 15 27.39 25.34 6.88
C PRO A 15 26.63 24.08 7.31
N ALA A 16 26.53 23.92 8.63
CA ALA A 16 25.73 22.90 9.25
C ALA A 16 24.29 23.01 8.75
N THR A 17 23.75 21.86 8.35
CA THR A 17 22.34 21.48 8.38
C THR A 17 21.40 22.59 8.85
N ASN A 18 20.64 23.17 7.92
CA ASN A 18 19.41 23.84 8.30
C ASN A 18 18.57 22.82 9.08
N TYR A 19 18.25 23.15 10.33
CA TYR A 19 17.13 22.53 11.02
C TYR A 19 15.93 22.65 10.09
N CYS A 20 15.32 21.52 9.75
CA CYS A 20 13.98 21.54 9.20
C CYS A 20 13.09 22.08 10.32
N ASP A 21 12.73 23.36 10.22
CA ASP A 21 11.70 23.97 11.06
C ASP A 21 10.44 23.11 10.99
N LEU A 22 10.01 22.59 12.14
CA LEU A 22 8.85 21.70 12.28
C LEU A 22 7.54 22.50 12.19
N ASN A 23 7.40 23.37 11.19
CA ASN A 23 6.19 24.15 11.02
C ASN A 23 5.78 24.45 9.57
N GLU A 24 6.31 23.73 8.59
CA GLU A 24 5.69 23.71 7.26
C GLU A 24 4.62 22.61 7.18
N ARG A 25 3.36 23.05 7.23
CA ARG A 25 2.19 22.25 6.90
C ARG A 25 2.43 21.58 5.55
N PHE A 26 2.54 20.26 5.56
CA PHE A 26 2.60 19.42 4.36
C PHE A 26 1.63 19.94 3.28
N PRO A 27 2.11 20.50 2.15
CA PRO A 27 1.25 21.17 1.16
C PRO A 27 0.31 20.20 0.41
N PHE A 28 0.51 18.89 0.59
CA PHE A 28 -0.35 17.83 0.08
C PHE A 28 -1.32 17.29 1.13
N LYS A 29 -1.28 17.77 2.37
CA LYS A 29 -2.34 17.49 3.34
C LYS A 29 -3.53 18.37 3.01
N ARG A 30 -4.70 17.74 2.98
CA ARG A 30 -5.99 18.42 2.83
C ARG A 30 -6.03 19.59 3.83
N PRO A 31 -6.31 20.83 3.40
CA PRO A 31 -6.42 21.97 4.31
C PRO A 31 -7.38 21.65 5.45
N ASP A 32 -7.06 22.12 6.66
CA ASP A 32 -7.98 22.02 7.79
C ASP A 32 -9.30 22.71 7.43
N ALA A 33 -10.41 22.05 7.75
CA ALA A 33 -11.72 22.63 7.52
C ALA A 33 -11.80 23.99 8.23
N PRO A 34 -12.32 25.04 7.56
CA PRO A 34 -12.39 26.37 8.13
C PRO A 34 -13.14 26.31 9.47
N ASN A 35 -12.46 26.77 10.52
CA ASN A 35 -12.94 26.69 11.89
C ASN A 35 -14.00 27.78 12.10
N ASN A 36 -15.22 27.55 11.62
CA ASN A 36 -16.38 28.33 12.04
C ASN A 36 -16.72 27.88 13.46
N PHE A 37 -16.16 28.58 14.44
CA PHE A 37 -16.72 28.64 15.78
C PHE A 37 -18.08 29.32 15.68
N ASP A 38 -19.10 28.56 15.34
CA ASP A 38 -20.46 28.82 15.79
C ASP A 38 -21.20 27.49 15.91
N SER A 39 -21.55 27.20 17.17
CA SER A 39 -22.45 26.14 17.63
C SER A 39 -21.90 24.71 17.61
N TYR A 40 -21.42 24.34 18.80
CA TYR A 40 -21.13 23.01 19.32
C TYR A 40 -22.27 22.01 19.07
N GLU A 41 -22.32 21.45 17.87
CA GLU A 41 -22.80 20.10 17.65
C GLU A 41 -21.85 19.42 16.68
N CYS A 42 -20.71 18.98 17.22
CA CYS A 42 -20.19 17.70 16.78
C CYS A 42 -21.36 16.72 16.84
N LYS A 43 -22.01 16.43 15.71
CA LYS A 43 -22.90 15.28 15.55
C LYS A 43 -22.09 13.98 15.64
N ARG A 44 -21.29 13.83 16.70
CA ARG A 44 -21.14 12.54 17.35
C ARG A 44 -22.56 12.19 17.78
N ARG A 45 -23.28 11.44 16.94
CA ARG A 45 -24.63 10.96 17.23
C ARG A 45 -24.54 10.28 18.60
N LYS A 46 -25.06 10.96 19.63
CA LYS A 46 -25.39 10.32 20.89
C LYS A 46 -26.59 9.46 20.54
N SER A 47 -26.38 8.15 20.44
CA SER A 47 -27.48 7.21 20.23
C SER A 47 -28.54 7.49 21.29
N SER A 48 -29.71 7.94 20.85
CA SER A 48 -30.91 8.06 21.66
C SER A 48 -31.22 6.72 22.34
N PRO A 49 -31.75 6.69 23.58
CA PRO A 49 -32.24 5.45 24.15
C PRO A 49 -33.43 4.99 23.31
N CYS A 50 -33.27 3.85 22.65
CA CYS A 50 -34.34 3.15 21.96
C CYS A 50 -35.35 2.71 23.00
N VAL A 51 -36.58 3.22 22.93
CA VAL A 51 -37.73 2.67 23.66
C VAL A 51 -38.07 1.32 23.00
N GLU A 52 -38.19 0.30 23.83
CA GLU A 52 -38.25 -1.11 23.47
C GLU A 52 -39.42 -1.48 22.55
N ALA A 53 -39.14 -2.23 21.49
CA ALA A 53 -40.03 -3.29 21.00
C ALA A 53 -39.26 -4.31 20.13
N SER A 54 -39.29 -5.57 20.61
CA SER A 54 -38.93 -6.85 19.97
C SER A 54 -37.45 -7.31 19.97
N PRO A 55 -37.18 -8.59 20.33
CA PRO A 55 -35.82 -9.12 20.48
C PRO A 55 -35.27 -9.58 19.12
N SER A 56 -34.77 -8.65 18.32
CA SER A 56 -33.97 -9.02 17.15
C SER A 56 -32.52 -9.30 17.58
N TYR A 57 -32.06 -10.53 17.34
CA TYR A 57 -30.73 -11.08 17.57
C TYR A 57 -29.61 -10.32 16.83
N PHE A 58 -29.33 -9.06 17.17
CA PHE A 58 -28.11 -8.39 16.73
C PHE A 58 -27.11 -8.40 17.87
N SER A 59 -26.45 -9.54 18.04
CA SER A 59 -25.23 -9.64 18.83
C SER A 59 -24.26 -8.57 18.32
N LYS A 60 -23.99 -7.55 19.14
CA LYS A 60 -22.96 -6.54 18.90
C LYS A 60 -21.61 -7.25 18.91
N LYS A 61 -21.23 -7.85 17.78
CA LYS A 61 -19.90 -8.42 17.60
C LYS A 61 -18.92 -7.26 17.60
N ASN A 62 -18.13 -7.15 18.65
CA ASN A 62 -17.01 -6.22 18.72
C ASN A 62 -15.98 -6.67 17.66
N HIS A 63 -16.07 -6.12 16.46
CA HIS A 63 -15.07 -6.34 15.42
C HIS A 63 -13.76 -5.73 15.90
N LYS A 64 -12.81 -6.58 16.33
CA LYS A 64 -11.43 -6.17 16.59
C LYS A 64 -10.86 -5.72 15.25
N LEU A 65 -10.67 -4.41 15.08
CA LEU A 65 -9.98 -3.88 13.92
C LEU A 65 -8.53 -4.35 13.98
N ALA A 66 -8.15 -5.23 13.05
CA ALA A 66 -6.77 -5.61 12.86
C ALA A 66 -6.01 -4.47 12.17
N ARG A 67 -4.72 -4.31 12.49
CA ARG A 67 -3.85 -3.40 11.74
C ARG A 67 -3.67 -3.94 10.33
N SER A 68 -3.53 -3.05 9.35
CA SER A 68 -3.19 -3.45 7.98
C SER A 68 -1.81 -4.07 7.94
N ASN A 69 -1.69 -5.20 7.24
CA ASN A 69 -0.39 -5.78 6.92
C ASN A 69 0.17 -5.01 5.72
N SER A 70 0.98 -4.00 5.98
CA SER A 70 1.70 -3.29 4.94
C SER A 70 2.95 -4.07 4.53
N GLU A 71 3.20 -4.15 3.23
CA GLU A 71 4.44 -4.70 2.69
C GLU A 71 5.66 -3.87 3.13
N THR A 72 6.81 -4.53 3.28
CA THR A 72 8.06 -3.87 3.67
C THR A 72 8.76 -3.28 2.46
N VAL A 73 9.64 -2.29 2.66
CA VAL A 73 10.46 -1.73 1.58
C VAL A 73 11.26 -2.82 0.86
N ALA A 74 11.79 -3.79 1.61
CA ALA A 74 12.55 -4.90 1.03
C ALA A 74 11.70 -5.79 0.12
N THR A 75 10.45 -6.11 0.50
CA THR A 75 9.55 -6.93 -0.31
C THR A 75 9.12 -6.21 -1.57
N VAL A 76 8.82 -4.92 -1.48
CA VAL A 76 8.48 -4.09 -2.65
C VAL A 76 9.66 -3.98 -3.62
N MET A 77 10.87 -3.70 -3.12
CA MET A 77 12.07 -3.61 -3.96
C MET A 77 12.39 -4.96 -4.62
N HIS A 78 12.21 -6.06 -3.91
CA HIS A 78 12.39 -7.39 -4.48
C HIS A 78 11.39 -7.67 -5.62
N ALA A 79 10.11 -7.32 -5.43
CA ALA A 79 9.10 -7.48 -6.47
C ALA A 79 9.41 -6.67 -7.73
N ILE A 80 9.89 -5.42 -7.58
CA ILE A 80 10.29 -4.56 -8.70
C ILE A 80 11.45 -5.20 -9.47
N LEU A 81 12.52 -5.58 -8.78
CA LEU A 81 13.69 -6.19 -9.41
C LEU A 81 13.31 -7.50 -10.14
N LYS A 82 12.44 -8.31 -9.55
CA LYS A 82 11.99 -9.57 -10.14
C LYS A 82 11.08 -9.36 -11.36
N SER A 83 10.27 -8.30 -11.35
CA SER A 83 9.35 -7.97 -12.45
C SER A 83 10.05 -7.55 -13.74
N GLU A 84 11.33 -7.19 -13.68
CA GLU A 84 12.14 -6.91 -14.88
C GLU A 84 12.42 -8.17 -15.70
N SER A 85 12.50 -9.33 -15.05
CA SER A 85 12.81 -10.61 -15.70
C SER A 85 11.62 -11.56 -15.83
N GLU A 86 10.62 -11.44 -14.94
CA GLU A 86 9.47 -12.36 -14.88
C GLU A 86 8.14 -11.60 -14.88
N GLU A 87 7.14 -12.16 -15.56
CA GLU A 87 5.77 -11.66 -15.45
C GLU A 87 5.13 -12.17 -14.14
N LEU A 88 4.95 -11.25 -13.18
CA LEU A 88 4.40 -11.54 -11.85
C LEU A 88 2.90 -11.23 -11.78
N ILE A 89 2.22 -11.88 -10.84
CA ILE A 89 0.83 -11.58 -10.48
C ILE A 89 0.74 -10.23 -9.73
N GLY A 90 -0.47 -9.72 -9.53
CA GLY A 90 -0.68 -8.36 -9.00
C GLY A 90 -0.12 -8.06 -7.61
N ASP A 91 0.28 -9.06 -6.82
CA ASP A 91 0.94 -8.89 -5.53
C ASP A 91 2.48 -8.88 -5.62
N GLY A 92 3.05 -9.11 -6.81
CA GLY A 92 4.50 -9.14 -7.03
C GLY A 92 5.23 -10.33 -6.40
N THR A 93 4.52 -11.33 -5.88
CA THR A 93 5.15 -12.44 -5.15
C THR A 93 5.51 -13.63 -6.04
N ARG A 94 4.70 -13.92 -7.05
CA ARG A 94 4.75 -15.16 -7.83
C ARG A 94 4.53 -14.90 -9.32
N PRO A 95 5.09 -15.74 -10.19
CA PRO A 95 4.76 -15.71 -11.62
C PRO A 95 3.35 -16.25 -11.86
N TYR A 96 2.83 -16.01 -13.07
CA TYR A 96 1.55 -16.58 -13.51
C TYR A 96 1.60 -18.12 -13.47
N SER A 97 0.53 -18.73 -12.95
CA SER A 97 0.44 -20.19 -12.79
C SER A 97 -0.02 -20.91 -14.06
N LEU A 98 -0.62 -20.17 -15.00
CA LEU A 98 -1.15 -20.69 -16.27
C LEU A 98 -0.34 -20.13 -17.45
N PRO A 99 -0.20 -20.92 -18.54
CA PRO A 99 0.34 -20.42 -19.80
C PRO A 99 -0.47 -19.23 -20.33
N LEU A 100 0.24 -18.16 -20.71
CA LEU A 100 -0.36 -16.94 -21.22
C LEU A 100 -0.27 -16.87 -22.76
N ILE A 101 -1.29 -16.26 -23.36
CA ILE A 101 -1.32 -15.91 -24.79
C ILE A 101 -1.50 -14.41 -24.96
N ARG A 102 -1.09 -13.87 -26.12
CA ARG A 102 -1.37 -12.47 -26.46
C ARG A 102 -2.87 -12.29 -26.69
N GLY A 103 -3.48 -11.42 -25.89
CA GLY A 103 -4.87 -11.02 -26.01
C GLY A 103 -5.04 -9.76 -26.85
N GLN A 104 -6.27 -9.26 -26.90
CA GLN A 104 -6.58 -7.96 -27.51
C GLN A 104 -6.01 -6.78 -26.71
N HIS A 105 -5.91 -6.95 -25.40
CA HIS A 105 -5.52 -5.92 -24.45
C HIS A 105 -4.18 -6.30 -23.83
N GLU A 106 -3.17 -5.44 -23.99
CA GLU A 106 -1.79 -5.68 -23.51
C GLU A 106 -1.67 -5.70 -21.98
N ASP A 107 -2.54 -4.97 -21.30
CA ASP A 107 -2.61 -4.90 -19.83
C ASP A 107 -3.30 -6.11 -19.21
N LEU A 108 -4.14 -6.81 -19.98
CA LEU A 108 -4.87 -7.98 -19.51
C LEU A 108 -4.21 -9.28 -19.96
N LYS A 109 -3.97 -10.18 -19.01
CA LYS A 109 -3.42 -11.50 -19.31
C LYS A 109 -4.53 -12.43 -19.81
N SER A 110 -4.32 -13.00 -20.99
CA SER A 110 -5.25 -13.92 -21.65
C SER A 110 -4.73 -15.35 -21.63
N ILE A 111 -5.65 -16.33 -21.61
CA ILE A 111 -5.36 -17.76 -21.70
C ILE A 111 -6.08 -18.36 -22.90
N SER A 112 -5.56 -19.47 -23.45
CA SER A 112 -6.25 -20.16 -24.55
C SER A 112 -7.43 -20.97 -24.03
N ALA A 113 -8.40 -21.27 -24.91
CA ALA A 113 -9.51 -22.17 -24.60
C ALA A 113 -9.02 -23.58 -24.22
N GLU A 114 -7.91 -24.03 -24.81
CA GLU A 114 -7.26 -25.29 -24.48
C GLU A 114 -6.72 -25.29 -23.04
N THR A 115 -6.03 -24.22 -22.62
CA THR A 115 -5.57 -24.08 -21.23
C THR A 115 -6.73 -24.11 -20.24
N LEU A 116 -7.86 -23.47 -20.58
CA LEU A 116 -9.06 -23.52 -19.76
C LEU A 116 -9.66 -24.94 -19.69
N ALA A 117 -9.68 -25.69 -20.80
CA ALA A 117 -10.13 -27.08 -20.80
C ALA A 117 -9.24 -27.95 -19.90
N LEU A 118 -7.91 -27.85 -20.01
CA LEU A 118 -6.96 -28.56 -19.16
C LEU A 118 -7.13 -28.20 -17.67
N LEU A 119 -7.42 -26.94 -17.36
CA LEU A 119 -7.78 -26.48 -16.02
C LEU A 119 -9.02 -27.20 -15.47
N LEU A 120 -10.08 -27.26 -16.28
CA LEU A 120 -11.34 -27.94 -15.92
C LEU A 120 -11.17 -29.45 -15.75
N HIS A 121 -10.32 -30.07 -16.56
CA HIS A 121 -9.98 -31.50 -16.45
C HIS A 121 -9.10 -31.82 -15.23
N GLY A 122 -8.50 -30.80 -14.61
CA GLY A 122 -7.74 -30.94 -13.38
C GLY A 122 -6.24 -31.17 -13.58
N GLU A 123 -5.71 -30.93 -14.77
CA GLU A 123 -4.27 -31.03 -15.07
C GLU A 123 -3.43 -30.06 -14.22
N TYR A 124 -4.06 -28.99 -13.70
CA TYR A 124 -3.41 -28.00 -12.85
C TYR A 124 -3.71 -28.16 -11.34
N LYS A 125 -4.30 -29.28 -10.89
CA LYS A 125 -4.72 -29.49 -9.49
C LYS A 125 -3.59 -29.34 -8.47
N GLU A 126 -2.36 -29.67 -8.84
CA GLU A 126 -1.20 -29.54 -7.95
C GLU A 126 -0.83 -28.09 -7.68
N ARG A 127 -1.09 -27.19 -8.63
CA ARG A 127 -0.71 -25.77 -8.57
C ARG A 127 -1.89 -24.87 -8.18
N ILE A 128 -3.09 -25.22 -8.63
CA ILE A 128 -4.31 -24.40 -8.48
C ILE A 128 -5.33 -25.18 -7.66
N LYS A 129 -5.60 -24.66 -6.46
CA LYS A 129 -6.53 -25.29 -5.51
C LYS A 129 -8.00 -25.06 -5.86
N SER A 130 -8.33 -23.89 -6.36
CA SER A 130 -9.72 -23.48 -6.68
C SER A 130 -9.72 -22.37 -7.73
N PHE A 131 -10.75 -22.35 -8.56
CA PHE A 131 -10.98 -21.34 -9.59
C PHE A 131 -12.49 -21.08 -9.76
N VAL A 132 -12.83 -19.94 -10.36
CA VAL A 132 -14.21 -19.53 -10.65
C VAL A 132 -14.28 -19.15 -12.13
N PHE A 133 -15.36 -19.53 -12.80
CA PHE A 133 -15.65 -19.26 -14.20
C PHE A 133 -17.06 -18.69 -14.34
#